data_AF-A0A376CTH8-F1
#
_entry.id   AF-A0A376CTH8-F1
#
_cell.length_a   1.000
_cell.length_b   1.000
_cell.length_c   1.000
_cell.angle_alpha   90.00
_cell.angle_beta   90.00
_cell.angle_gamma   90.00
#
_symmetry.space_group_name_H-M   'P 1'
#
loop_
_entity.id
_entity.type
_entity.pdbx_description
1 polymer ?
#
loop_
_entity_poly.entity_id
_entity_poly.type
_entity_poly.pdbx_seq_one_letter_code
_entity_poly.pdbx_strand_id
1 'polypeptide(L)'
;MNTLNGFLSAITNTVKSATGINLDPVQPAPLVTHIAEDLLKHDLIPATRNDIEESYAVLTGNFPAEGDLAEVELFLHSFGWLA
;
A
#
# COMPACT_ATOMS: atom_id res chain seq x y z
N MET A 1 -16.14 -6.02 -14.05
CA MET A 1 -16.41 -5.50 -12.69
C MET A 1 -16.00 -6.58 -11.70
N ASN A 2 -15.23 -6.23 -10.65
CA ASN A 2 -14.97 -6.97 -9.38
C ASN A 2 -13.53 -7.37 -9.03
N THR A 3 -12.53 -7.14 -9.88
CA THR A 3 -11.14 -7.49 -9.52
C THR A 3 -10.56 -6.52 -8.49
N LEU A 4 -10.68 -5.21 -8.71
CA LEU A 4 -10.19 -4.14 -7.82
C LEU A 4 -10.79 -4.22 -6.40
N ASN A 5 -12.12 -4.40 -6.26
CA ASN A 5 -12.77 -4.50 -4.94
C ASN A 5 -12.32 -5.74 -4.13
N GLY A 6 -12.00 -6.84 -4.82
CA GLY A 6 -11.46 -8.04 -4.17
C GLY A 6 -10.07 -7.80 -3.60
N PHE A 7 -9.23 -7.08 -4.33
CA PHE A 7 -7.89 -6.71 -3.89
C PHE A 7 -7.89 -5.67 -2.76
N LEU A 8 -8.73 -4.63 -2.85
CA LEU A 8 -8.90 -3.67 -1.74
C LEU A 8 -9.38 -4.34 -0.46
N SER A 9 -10.29 -5.32 -0.58
CA SER A 9 -10.74 -6.14 0.56
C SER A 9 -9.62 -7.00 1.13
N ALA A 10 -8.70 -7.51 0.29
CA ALA A 10 -7.54 -8.29 0.73
C ALA A 10 -6.54 -7.41 1.49
N ILE A 11 -6.22 -6.22 0.99
CA ILE A 11 -5.38 -5.22 1.67
C ILE A 11 -6.00 -4.89 3.04
N THR A 12 -7.30 -4.57 3.05
CA THR A 12 -8.05 -4.23 4.27
C THR A 12 -7.98 -5.36 5.31
N ASN A 13 -8.17 -6.61 4.89
CA ASN A 13 -8.09 -7.76 5.79
C ASN A 13 -6.67 -8.03 6.30
N THR A 14 -5.64 -7.90 5.44
CA THR A 14 -4.25 -8.06 5.87
C THR A 14 -3.85 -6.99 6.88
N VAL A 15 -4.24 -5.72 6.67
CA VAL A 15 -3.99 -4.64 7.63
C VAL A 15 -4.69 -4.93 8.95
N LYS A 16 -5.97 -5.35 8.91
CA LYS A 16 -6.72 -5.76 10.10
C LYS A 16 -6.03 -6.92 10.85
N SER A 17 -5.50 -7.89 10.13
CA SER A 17 -4.79 -9.04 10.70
C SER A 17 -3.40 -8.68 11.24
N ALA A 18 -2.65 -7.81 10.56
CA ALA A 18 -1.28 -7.44 10.93
C ALA A 18 -1.23 -6.46 12.11
N THR A 19 -2.20 -5.55 12.20
CA THR A 19 -2.21 -4.51 13.25
C THR A 19 -3.14 -4.84 14.41
N GLY A 20 -4.04 -5.82 14.29
CA GLY A 20 -5.06 -6.12 15.30
C GLY A 20 -6.09 -4.99 15.49
N ILE A 21 -6.01 -3.94 14.67
CA ILE A 21 -6.90 -2.79 14.70
C ILE A 21 -8.17 -3.21 13.98
N ASN A 22 -9.28 -3.27 14.73
CA ASN A 22 -10.59 -3.21 14.08
C ASN A 22 -10.61 -1.88 13.33
N LEU A 23 -10.57 -1.93 12.00
CA LEU A 23 -10.69 -0.78 11.11
C LEU A 23 -12.08 -0.16 11.31
N ASP A 24 -12.26 0.49 12.45
CA ASP A 24 -13.25 1.51 12.64
C ASP A 24 -12.94 2.58 11.59
N PRO A 25 -13.92 3.03 10.77
CA PRO A 25 -13.70 3.94 9.64
C PRO A 25 -13.09 5.30 10.02
N VAL A 26 -12.73 5.50 11.29
CA VAL A 26 -12.20 6.72 11.87
C VAL A 26 -10.66 6.72 11.98
N GLN A 27 -9.96 5.59 11.80
CA GLN A 27 -8.49 5.60 11.75
C GLN A 27 -8.00 5.70 10.30
N PRO A 28 -7.16 6.70 9.96
CA PRO A 28 -6.60 6.82 8.62
C PRO A 28 -5.85 5.53 8.31
N ALA A 29 -6.14 4.93 7.14
CA ALA A 29 -5.43 3.74 6.72
C ALA A 29 -3.93 4.06 6.67
N PRO A 30 -3.06 3.14 7.11
CA PRO A 30 -1.63 3.41 7.18
C PRO A 30 -1.11 3.72 5.76
N LEU A 31 -0.10 4.60 5.66
CA LEU A 31 0.38 5.14 4.38
C LEU A 31 0.73 4.04 3.36
N VAL A 32 1.26 2.91 3.84
CA VAL A 32 1.50 1.68 3.05
C VAL A 32 0.26 1.19 2.27
N THR A 33 -0.93 1.30 2.86
CA THR A 33 -2.20 0.93 2.22
C THR A 33 -2.55 1.93 1.13
N HIS A 34 -2.42 3.23 1.39
CA HIS A 34 -2.67 4.26 0.39
C HIS A 34 -1.73 4.13 -0.81
N ILE A 35 -0.44 3.82 -0.57
CA ILE A 35 0.54 3.58 -1.63
C ILE A 35 0.18 2.33 -2.43
N ALA A 36 -0.14 1.22 -1.76
CA ALA A 36 -0.56 -0.01 -2.43
C ALA A 36 -1.84 0.18 -3.27
N GLU A 37 -2.80 0.98 -2.78
CA GLU A 37 -3.98 1.35 -3.55
C GLU A 37 -3.66 2.22 -4.77
N ASP A 38 -2.75 3.19 -4.62
CA ASP A 38 -2.35 4.09 -5.70
C ASP A 38 -1.63 3.32 -6.82
N LEU A 39 -0.68 2.45 -6.45
CA LEU A 39 0.00 1.54 -7.37
C LEU A 39 -0.99 0.62 -8.10
N LEU A 40 -1.98 0.09 -7.38
CA LEU A 40 -3.04 -0.74 -7.97
C LEU A 40 -3.94 0.05 -8.92
N LYS A 41 -4.30 1.29 -8.59
CA LYS A 41 -5.11 2.18 -9.44
C LYS A 41 -4.37 2.56 -10.73
N HIS A 42 -3.06 2.68 -10.67
CA HIS A 42 -2.21 2.99 -11.81
C HIS A 42 -1.74 1.74 -12.59
N ASP A 43 -2.18 0.53 -12.22
CA ASP A 43 -1.78 -0.74 -12.83
C ASP A 43 -0.25 -0.98 -12.78
N LEU A 44 0.42 -0.40 -11.78
CA LEU A 44 1.87 -0.47 -11.57
C LEU A 44 2.25 -1.69 -10.72
N ILE A 45 1.49 -2.79 -10.81
CA ILE A 45 1.78 -4.03 -10.07
C ILE A 45 2.24 -5.09 -11.07
N PRO A 46 3.43 -5.70 -10.89
CA PRO A 46 4.33 -5.55 -9.75
C PRO A 46 5.09 -4.21 -9.74
N ALA A 47 5.11 -3.56 -8.58
CA ALA A 47 5.66 -2.23 -8.38
C ALA A 47 7.16 -2.29 -8.15
N THR A 48 7.89 -1.39 -8.80
CA THR A 48 9.31 -1.15 -8.54
C THR A 48 9.49 -0.16 -7.40
N ARG A 49 10.70 -0.11 -6.83
CA ARG A 49 11.04 0.88 -5.81
C ARG A 49 10.78 2.32 -6.26
N ASN A 50 11.01 2.63 -7.54
CA ASN A 50 10.70 3.94 -8.11
C ASN A 50 9.20 4.24 -8.10
N ASP A 51 8.36 3.27 -8.44
CA ASP A 51 6.90 3.44 -8.43
C ASP A 51 6.40 3.70 -7.00
N ILE A 52 6.97 2.99 -6.02
CA ILE A 52 6.67 3.19 -4.60
C ILE A 52 7.08 4.59 -4.15
N GLU A 53 8.27 5.04 -4.52
CA GLU A 53 8.79 6.38 -4.22
C GLU A 53 7.90 7.48 -4.85
N GLU A 54 7.46 7.28 -6.09
CA GLU A 54 6.58 8.21 -6.79
C GLU A 54 5.20 8.27 -6.13
N SER A 55 4.55 7.13 -5.86
CA SER A 55 3.28 7.09 -5.13
C SER A 55 3.40 7.67 -3.72
N TYR A 56 4.51 7.43 -3.01
CA TYR A 56 4.78 8.04 -1.70
C TYR A 56 4.89 9.57 -1.82
N ALA A 57 5.62 10.07 -2.81
CA ALA A 57 5.78 11.50 -3.06
C ALA A 57 4.46 12.17 -3.43
N VAL A 58 3.62 11.50 -4.22
CA VAL A 58 2.27 11.98 -4.58
C VAL A 58 1.37 12.06 -3.34
N LEU A 59 1.43 11.06 -2.45
CA LEU A 59 0.56 10.98 -1.28
C LEU A 59 0.98 11.88 -0.12
N THR A 60 2.28 12.01 0.13
CA THR A 60 2.83 12.78 1.27
C THR A 60 3.35 14.16 0.90
N GLY A 61 3.49 14.44 -0.40
CA GLY A 61 4.15 15.64 -0.91
C GLY A 61 5.66 15.69 -0.64
N ASN A 62 6.25 14.62 -0.11
CA ASN A 62 7.66 14.52 0.24
C ASN A 62 8.28 13.23 -0.31
N PHE A 63 9.56 13.27 -0.65
CA PHE A 63 10.27 12.04 -1.00
C PHE A 63 10.47 11.18 0.26
N PRO A 64 10.20 9.87 0.20
CA PRO A 64 10.42 8.99 1.35
C PRO A 64 11.90 8.90 1.69
N ALA A 65 12.22 8.78 2.99
CA ALA A 65 13.57 8.43 3.40
C ALA A 65 13.81 6.92 3.26
N GLU A 66 15.08 6.51 3.27
CA GLU A 66 15.51 5.12 3.07
C GLU A 66 14.94 4.13 4.10
N GLY A 67 14.40 4.62 5.23
CA GLY A 67 13.69 3.83 6.23
C GLY A 67 12.16 3.81 6.10
N ASP A 68 11.56 4.80 5.43
CA ASP A 68 10.10 4.90 5.27
C ASP A 68 9.58 3.91 4.22
N LEU A 69 10.43 3.59 3.23
CA LEU A 69 10.12 2.61 2.18
C LEU A 69 10.15 1.17 2.70
N ALA A 70 10.93 0.88 3.73
CA ALA A 70 11.13 -0.49 4.21
C ALA A 70 9.80 -1.15 4.65
N GLU A 71 8.90 -0.37 5.25
CA GLU A 71 7.57 -0.86 5.63
C GLU A 71 6.69 -1.11 4.40
N VAL A 72 6.77 -0.25 3.39
CA VAL A 72 5.99 -0.36 2.15
C VAL A 72 6.50 -1.53 1.29
N GLU A 73 7.81 -1.69 1.15
CA GLU A 73 8.45 -2.79 0.45
C GLU A 73 8.12 -4.12 1.11
N LEU A 74 8.18 -4.21 2.45
CA LEU A 74 7.80 -5.41 3.19
C LEU A 74 6.31 -5.74 3.01
N PHE A 75 5.46 -4.71 3.04
CA PHE A 75 4.03 -4.87 2.79
C PHE A 75 3.78 -5.40 1.38
N LEU A 76 4.29 -4.74 0.34
CA LEU A 76 4.14 -5.16 -1.06
C LEU A 76 4.74 -6.54 -1.33
N HIS A 77 5.88 -6.84 -0.73
CA HIS A 77 6.50 -8.17 -0.79
C HIS A 77 5.57 -9.25 -0.18
N SER A 78 4.84 -8.95 0.91
CA SER A 78 3.89 -9.88 1.51
C SER A 78 2.70 -10.23 0.58
N PHE A 79 2.36 -9.34 -0.35
CA PHE A 79 1.33 -9.58 -1.38
C PHE A 79 1.91 -10.14 -2.69
N GLY A 80 3.23 -10.25 -2.83
CA GLY A 80 3.88 -10.59 -4.10
C GLY A 80 3.73 -9.48 -5.15
N TRP A 81 3.59 -8.24 -4.70
CA TRP A 81 3.38 -7.05 -5.54
C TRP A 81 4.68 -6.28 -5.80
N LEU A 82 5.80 -6.75 -5.27
CA LEU A 82 7.13 -6.19 -5.51
C LEU A 82 7.77 -6.90 -6.72
N ALA A 83 8.30 -6.12 -7.66
CA ALA A 83 8.95 -6.61 -8.89
C ALA A 83 10.40 -7.07 -8.66
#